data_AF-A0AAE3N2Q4-F1
#
_entry.id   AF-A0AAE3N2Q4-F1
#
_cell.length_a   1.000
_cell.length_b   1.000
_cell.length_c   1.000
_cell.angle_alpha   90.00
_cell.angle_beta   90.00
_cell.angle_gamma   90.00
#
_symmetry.space_group_name_H-M   'P 1'
#
loop_
_entity.id
_entity.type
_entity.pdbx_description
1 polymer ?
#
loop_
_entity_poly.entity_id
_entity_poly.type
_entity_poly.pdbx_seq_one_letter_code
_entity_poly.pdbx_strand_id
1 'polypeptide(L)'
;MSQIDWAYIQREWDWAGHIVEALVMAAIVTLIFRLILTWRAAGVAGLAFAAGHFHGREKRDYEISVQMPPPHLDGYLMWRWSWDQATDFWPTALVCLALIALIAYRAKRRK
;
A
#
# COMPACT_ATOMS: atom_id res chain seq x y z
N MET A 1 12.03 -2.58 34.20
CA MET A 1 11.12 -2.43 33.05
C MET A 1 11.93 -2.66 31.80
N SER A 2 11.58 -3.64 30.96
CA SER A 2 12.23 -3.80 29.65
C SER A 2 11.90 -2.57 28.80
N GLN A 3 12.92 -1.81 28.44
CA GLN A 3 12.78 -0.65 27.56
C GLN A 3 12.54 -1.17 26.14
N ILE A 4 11.44 -0.75 25.50
CA ILE A 4 11.16 -1.14 24.11
C ILE A 4 12.21 -0.50 23.20
N ASP A 5 12.89 -1.32 22.41
CA ASP A 5 13.81 -0.84 21.37
C ASP A 5 13.02 -0.41 20.13
N TRP A 6 12.68 0.87 20.11
CA TRP A 6 11.95 1.48 18.99
C TRP A 6 12.73 1.48 17.68
N ALA A 7 14.08 1.52 17.73
CA ALA A 7 14.90 1.50 16.53
C ALA A 7 14.90 0.11 15.87
N TYR A 8 14.88 -0.95 16.68
CA TYR A 8 14.67 -2.31 16.19
C TYR A 8 13.29 -2.46 15.53
N ILE A 9 12.23 -1.98 16.19
CA ILE A 9 10.87 -2.06 15.64
C ILE A 9 10.77 -1.29 14.32
N GLN A 10 11.30 -0.07 14.26
CA GLN A 10 11.26 0.72 13.03
C GLN A 10 12.08 0.06 11.91
N ARG A 11 13.22 -0.58 12.21
CA ARG A 11 14.02 -1.21 11.15
C ARG A 11 13.42 -2.53 10.65
N GLU A 12 12.86 -3.34 11.55
CA GLU A 12 12.49 -4.72 11.22
C GLU A 12 10.97 -4.93 11.05
N TRP A 13 10.14 -3.98 11.51
CA TRP A 13 8.68 -4.11 11.56
C TRP A 13 7.91 -2.96 10.91
N ASP A 14 8.57 -1.96 10.31
CA ASP A 14 7.88 -0.84 9.65
C ASP A 14 6.96 -1.31 8.52
N TRP A 15 7.39 -2.32 7.76
CA TRP A 15 6.56 -2.99 6.75
C TRP A 15 5.21 -3.51 7.28
N ALA A 16 5.17 -3.97 8.53
CA ALA A 16 3.92 -4.43 9.16
C ALA A 16 3.02 -3.25 9.54
N GLY A 17 3.62 -2.13 9.95
CA GLY A 17 2.93 -0.86 10.14
C GLY A 17 2.27 -0.37 8.85
N HIS A 18 2.97 -0.45 7.72
CA HIS A 18 2.44 -0.09 6.40
C HIS A 18 1.25 -0.93 5.97
N ILE A 19 1.24 -2.23 6.28
CA ILE A 19 0.06 -3.08 6.04
C ILE A 19 -1.15 -2.56 6.84
N VAL A 20 -0.96 -2.21 8.12
CA VAL A 20 -2.03 -1.67 8.96
C VAL A 20 -2.53 -0.34 8.42
N GLU A 21 -1.63 0.58 8.06
CA GLU A 21 -1.97 1.86 7.43
C GLU A 21 -2.77 1.64 6.14
N ALA A 22 -2.34 0.72 5.29
CA ALA A 22 -3.04 0.38 4.04
C ALA A 22 -4.45 -0.15 4.27
N LEU A 23 -4.65 -1.02 5.27
CA LEU A 23 -5.97 -1.55 5.60
C LEU A 23 -6.90 -0.47 6.15
N VAL A 24 -6.39 0.43 7.00
CA VAL A 24 -7.15 1.57 7.52
C VAL A 24 -7.54 2.51 6.38
N MET A 25 -6.58 2.84 5.51
CA MET A 25 -6.82 3.68 4.33
C MET A 25 -7.85 3.06 3.40
N ALA A 26 -7.70 1.77 3.08
CA ALA A 26 -8.66 1.04 2.26
C ALA A 26 -10.06 1.06 2.87
N ALA A 27 -10.19 0.86 4.19
CA ALA A 27 -11.47 0.93 4.87
C ALA A 27 -12.12 2.31 4.76
N ILE A 28 -11.35 3.39 5.01
CA ILE A 28 -11.84 4.77 4.87
C ILE A 28 -12.32 5.03 3.44
N VAL A 29 -11.50 4.69 2.45
CA VAL A 29 -11.83 4.91 1.02
C VAL A 29 -13.03 4.07 0.61
N THR A 30 -13.13 2.82 1.08
CA THR A 30 -14.32 1.99 0.86
C THR A 30 -15.58 2.63 1.43
N LEU A 31 -15.53 3.21 2.62
CA LEU A 31 -16.69 3.90 3.21
C LEU A 31 -17.10 5.13 2.40
N ILE A 32 -16.14 5.90 1.89
CA ILE A 32 -16.39 7.04 1.00
C ILE A 32 -17.06 6.56 -0.30
N PHE A 33 -16.45 5.59 -0.99
CA PHE A 33 -16.98 5.07 -2.26
C PHE A 33 -18.29 4.31 -2.09
N ARG A 34 -18.62 3.83 -0.88
CA ARG A 34 -19.90 3.18 -0.61
C ARG A 34 -21.09 4.10 -0.87
N LEU A 35 -20.92 5.41 -0.84
CA LEU A 35 -21.99 6.38 -1.16
C LEU A 35 -22.48 6.26 -2.61
N ILE A 36 -21.64 5.74 -3.52
CA ILE A 36 -21.92 5.66 -4.96
C ILE A 36 -21.80 4.24 -5.55
N LEU A 37 -21.06 3.35 -4.90
CA LEU A 37 -20.80 1.98 -5.37
C LEU A 37 -21.44 0.93 -4.45
N THR A 38 -21.63 -0.28 -4.99
CA THR A 38 -21.96 -1.45 -4.15
C THR A 38 -20.81 -1.75 -3.18
N TRP A 39 -21.10 -2.37 -2.03
CA TRP A 39 -20.06 -2.77 -1.06
C TRP A 39 -18.88 -3.51 -1.67
N ARG A 40 -19.12 -4.36 -2.67
CA ARG A 40 -18.06 -5.10 -3.36
C ARG A 40 -17.17 -4.18 -4.18
N ALA A 41 -17.77 -3.34 -5.02
CA ALA A 41 -17.03 -2.41 -5.87
C ALA A 41 -16.31 -1.33 -5.04
N ALA A 42 -16.94 -0.84 -3.96
CA ALA A 42 -16.32 0.08 -3.02
C ALA A 42 -15.14 -0.57 -2.26
N GLY A 43 -15.26 -1.84 -1.88
CA GLY A 43 -14.18 -2.63 -1.29
C GLY A 43 -12.97 -2.75 -2.22
N VAL A 44 -13.21 -3.11 -3.48
CA VAL A 44 -12.17 -3.18 -4.51
C VAL A 44 -11.53 -1.81 -4.75
N ALA A 45 -12.33 -0.74 -4.83
CA ALA A 45 -11.83 0.62 -5.00
C ALA A 45 -10.92 1.06 -3.84
N GLY A 46 -11.30 0.78 -2.59
CA GLY A 46 -10.48 1.11 -1.41
C GLY A 46 -9.16 0.35 -1.39
N LEU A 47 -9.18 -0.96 -1.65
CA LEU A 47 -7.96 -1.78 -1.68
C LEU A 47 -7.03 -1.39 -2.84
N ALA A 48 -7.58 -1.10 -4.02
CA ALA A 48 -6.79 -0.64 -5.16
C ALA A 48 -6.18 0.74 -4.91
N PHE A 49 -6.93 1.66 -4.28
CA PHE A 49 -6.42 2.96 -3.87
C PHE A 49 -5.25 2.83 -2.89
N ALA A 50 -5.38 2.00 -1.86
CA ALA A 50 -4.32 1.77 -0.88
C ALA A 50 -3.05 1.22 -1.55
N ALA A 51 -3.17 0.21 -2.41
CA ALA A 51 -2.02 -0.31 -3.17
C ALA A 51 -1.35 0.78 -4.04
N GLY A 52 -2.15 1.62 -4.71
CA GLY A 52 -1.63 2.74 -5.51
C GLY A 52 -0.96 3.84 -4.66
N HIS A 53 -1.47 4.11 -3.46
CA HIS A 53 -0.89 5.08 -2.53
C HIS A 53 0.53 4.67 -2.12
N PHE A 54 0.73 3.42 -1.72
CA PHE A 54 2.05 2.91 -1.35
C PHE A 54 2.99 2.89 -2.56
N HIS A 55 2.50 2.54 -3.76
CA HIS A 55 3.33 2.68 -4.97
C HIS A 55 3.78 4.13 -5.21
N GLY A 56 2.89 5.10 -5.03
CA GLY A 56 3.21 6.52 -5.18
C GLY A 56 4.16 7.04 -4.10
N ARG A 57 4.05 6.53 -2.87
CA ARG A 57 4.98 6.82 -1.77
C ARG A 57 6.40 6.38 -2.12
N GLU A 58 6.58 5.14 -2.60
CA GLU A 58 7.91 4.65 -2.99
C GLU A 58 8.55 5.48 -4.09
N LYS A 59 7.74 5.93 -5.07
CA LYS A 59 8.20 6.88 -6.09
C LYS A 59 8.69 8.18 -5.49
N ARG A 60 7.89 8.79 -4.62
CA ARG A 60 8.22 10.07 -3.97
C ARG A 60 9.49 9.93 -3.14
N ASP A 61 9.60 8.86 -2.36
CA ASP A 61 10.72 8.65 -1.45
C ASP A 61 12.01 8.41 -2.24
N TYR A 62 11.93 7.71 -3.39
CA TYR A 62 13.01 7.64 -4.36
C TYR A 62 13.42 9.02 -4.89
N GLU A 63 12.44 9.80 -5.40
CA GLU A 63 12.69 11.14 -5.96
C GLU A 63 13.39 12.08 -4.96
N ILE A 64 12.99 12.02 -3.69
CA ILE A 64 13.61 12.77 -2.60
C ILE A 64 15.04 12.29 -2.34
N SER A 65 15.25 10.96 -2.29
CA SER A 65 16.57 10.39 -1.98
C SER A 65 17.66 10.78 -2.97
N VAL A 66 17.29 11.00 -4.24
CA VAL A 66 18.21 11.40 -5.32
C VAL A 66 18.15 12.90 -5.65
N GLN A 67 17.43 13.70 -4.85
CA GLN A 67 17.26 15.15 -5.03
C GLN A 67 16.84 15.53 -6.46
N MET A 68 15.85 14.82 -7.00
CA MET A 68 15.59 14.83 -8.43
C MET A 68 15.17 16.20 -8.97
N PRO A 69 15.93 16.82 -9.89
CA PRO A 69 15.49 18.03 -10.57
C PRO A 69 14.49 17.69 -11.69
N PRO A 70 13.61 18.61 -12.09
CA PRO A 70 12.84 18.45 -13.32
C PRO A 70 13.78 18.35 -14.53
N PRO A 71 13.53 17.47 -15.52
CA PRO A 71 12.42 16.51 -15.65
C PRO A 71 12.67 15.17 -14.91
N HIS A 72 11.61 14.55 -14.37
CA HIS A 72 11.66 13.39 -13.45
C HIS A 72 11.98 12.04 -14.13
N LEU A 73 12.90 12.02 -15.11
CA LEU A 73 13.24 10.81 -15.87
C LEU A 73 13.88 9.72 -14.99
N ASP A 74 14.67 10.13 -14.00
CA ASP A 74 15.26 9.18 -13.06
C ASP A 74 14.20 8.57 -12.12
N GLY A 75 12.98 9.13 -12.05
CA GLY A 75 11.88 8.59 -11.24
C GLY A 75 11.45 7.21 -11.70
N TYR A 76 11.75 6.85 -12.95
CA TYR A 76 11.56 5.51 -13.49
C TYR A 76 12.61 4.50 -13.00
N LEU A 77 13.68 4.93 -12.33
CA LEU A 77 14.67 4.03 -11.74
C LEU A 77 14.22 3.48 -10.38
N MET A 78 13.11 3.97 -9.80
CA MET A 78 12.51 3.40 -8.58
C MET A 78 12.21 1.88 -8.73
N TRP A 79 12.01 1.41 -9.96
CA TRP A 79 11.79 0.00 -10.29
C TRP A 79 13.03 -0.88 -10.06
N ARG A 80 14.18 -0.29 -9.75
CA ARG A 80 15.36 -1.03 -9.30
C ARG A 80 15.26 -1.48 -7.85
N TRP A 81 14.25 -1.01 -7.10
CA TRP A 81 13.86 -1.38 -5.74
C TRP A 81 15.03 -1.54 -4.75
N SER A 82 15.19 -0.60 -3.81
CA SER A 82 15.97 -0.91 -2.61
C SER A 82 15.26 -1.96 -1.76
N TRP A 83 15.98 -2.56 -0.81
CA TRP A 83 15.38 -3.53 0.13
C TRP A 83 14.21 -2.91 0.89
N ASP A 84 14.40 -1.72 1.47
CA ASP A 84 13.39 -1.01 2.23
C ASP A 84 12.15 -0.70 1.38
N GLN A 85 12.34 -0.19 0.16
CA GLN A 85 11.24 0.11 -0.76
C GLN A 85 10.45 -1.14 -1.15
N ALA A 86 11.15 -2.27 -1.31
CA ALA A 86 10.51 -3.53 -1.63
C ALA A 86 9.69 -4.05 -0.45
N THR A 87 10.21 -3.95 0.78
CA THR A 87 9.51 -4.40 1.99
C THR A 87 8.34 -3.50 2.39
N ASP A 88 8.37 -2.22 2.04
CA ASP A 88 7.26 -1.31 2.35
C ASP A 88 6.09 -1.49 1.38
N PHE A 89 6.39 -1.68 0.09
CA PHE A 89 5.37 -1.80 -0.95
C PHE A 89 4.81 -3.20 -1.16
N TRP A 90 5.67 -4.21 -1.40
CA TRP A 90 5.19 -5.52 -1.88
C TRP A 90 4.30 -6.26 -0.87
N PRO A 91 4.60 -6.32 0.43
CA PRO A 91 3.71 -6.93 1.42
C PRO A 91 2.32 -6.29 1.41
N THR A 92 2.27 -4.95 1.39
CA THR A 92 1.02 -4.18 1.32
C THR A 92 0.24 -4.48 0.04
N ALA A 93 0.91 -4.46 -1.12
CA ALA A 93 0.30 -4.74 -2.41
C ALA A 93 -0.26 -6.16 -2.49
N LEU A 94 0.48 -7.16 -1.98
CA LEU A 94 0.05 -8.56 -1.94
C LEU A 94 -1.17 -8.76 -1.04
N VAL A 95 -1.20 -8.13 0.14
CA VAL A 95 -2.38 -8.17 1.03
C VAL A 95 -3.60 -7.56 0.34
N CYS A 96 -3.44 -6.38 -0.28
CA CYS A 96 -4.53 -5.73 -1.01
C CYS A 96 -5.04 -6.61 -2.16
N LEU A 97 -4.13 -7.18 -2.96
CA LEU A 97 -4.47 -8.05 -4.08
C LEU A 97 -5.19 -9.33 -3.63
N ALA A 98 -4.72 -9.96 -2.55
CA ALA A 98 -5.34 -11.15 -1.98
C ALA A 98 -6.79 -10.86 -1.52
N LEU A 99 -7.02 -9.71 -0.88
CA LEU A 99 -8.35 -9.29 -0.46
C LEU A 99 -9.27 -8.98 -1.65
N ILE A 100 -8.75 -8.33 -2.69
CA ILE A 100 -9.49 -8.11 -3.95
C ILE A 100 -9.88 -9.45 -4.58
N ALA A 101 -8.94 -10.39 -4.69
CA ALA A 101 -9.18 -11.72 -5.22
C ALA A 101 -10.24 -12.48 -4.41
N LEU A 102 -10.20 -12.38 -3.07
CA LEU A 102 -11.21 -12.96 -2.19
C LEU A 102 -12.61 -12.36 -2.42
N ILE A 103 -12.71 -11.04 -2.56
CA ILE A 103 -13.97 -10.35 -2.86
C ILE A 103 -14.52 -10.83 -4.21
N ALA A 104 -13.68 -10.88 -5.24
CA ALA A 104 -14.06 -11.32 -6.58
C ALA A 104 -14.51 -12.78 -6.61
N TYR A 105 -13.76 -13.68 -5.96
CA TYR A 105 -14.10 -15.09 -5.84
C TYR A 105 -15.45 -15.32 -5.15
N ARG A 106 -15.69 -14.63 -4.03
CA ARG A 106 -16.97 -14.67 -3.31
C ARG A 106 -18.13 -14.12 -4.12
N ALA A 107 -17.88 -13.15 -5.01
CA ALA A 107 -18.90 -12.61 -5.90
C ALA A 107 -19.33 -13.64 -6.96
N LYS A 108 -18.37 -14.38 -7.53
CA LYS A 108 -18.64 -15.43 -8.53
C LYS A 108 -19.44 -16.60 -7.95
N ARG A 109 -19.15 -17.01 -6.71
CA ARG A 109 -19.83 -18.12 -6.01
C ARG A 109 -21.29 -17.83 -5.59
N ARG A 110 -21.71 -16.56 -5.59
CA ARG A 110 -23.07 -16.14 -5.18
C ARG A 110 -24.02 -15.91 -6.37
N LYS A 111 -23.52 -16.05 -7.60
CA LYS A 111 -24.33 -16.12 -8.81
C LYS A 111 -24.56 -17.59 -9.15
#